data_AF-A0A1J3FRM6-F1
#
_entry.id   AF-A0A1J3FRM6-F1
#
_cell.length_a   1.000
_cell.length_b   1.000
_cell.length_c   1.000
_cell.angle_alpha   90.00
_cell.angle_beta   90.00
_cell.angle_gamma   90.00
#
_symmetry.space_group_name_H-M   'P 1'
#
loop_
_entity.id
_entity.type
_entity.pdbx_description
1 polymer ?
#
loop_
_entity_poly.entity_id
_entity_poly.type
_entity_poly.pdbx_seq_one_letter_code
_entity_poly.pdbx_strand_id
1 'polypeptide(L)'
;KAKANDDAGSTNVNISSLQAVLAHIWRSTVRHRGLNLEEETHCSLPANMRHRLNPALGEECFGNLSSAGIAKTTVWELLDHGLGWAAMLINTTVSSHTSEKSQSFC
;
A
#
# COMPACT_ATOMS: atom_id res chain seq x y z
N LYS A 1 1.66 -14.72 0.61
CA LYS A 1 0.70 -14.35 -0.47
C LYS A 1 -0.59 -15.15 -0.36
N ALA A 2 -0.59 -16.49 -0.51
CA ALA A 2 -1.80 -17.32 -0.39
C ALA A 2 -2.67 -16.95 0.83
N LYS A 3 -2.08 -16.99 2.04
CA LYS A 3 -2.74 -16.56 3.28
C LYS A 3 -3.35 -15.16 3.26
N ALA A 4 -2.72 -14.19 2.57
CA ALA A 4 -3.26 -12.84 2.48
C ALA A 4 -4.49 -12.79 1.55
N ASN A 5 -4.51 -13.61 0.50
CA ASN A 5 -5.68 -13.74 -0.36
C ASN A 5 -6.82 -14.46 0.37
N ASP A 6 -6.51 -15.50 1.14
CA ASP A 6 -7.49 -16.26 1.91
C ASP A 6 -8.14 -15.38 2.99
N ASP A 7 -7.33 -14.63 3.75
CA ASP A 7 -7.79 -13.68 4.78
C ASP A 7 -8.58 -12.49 4.19
N ALA A 8 -8.35 -12.10 2.93
CA ALA A 8 -9.03 -10.98 2.28
C ALA A 8 -10.45 -11.33 1.76
N GLY A 9 -10.83 -12.61 1.84
CA GLY A 9 -12.12 -13.11 1.36
C GLY A 9 -12.29 -13.04 -0.16
N SER A 10 -13.47 -13.43 -0.65
CA SER A 10 -13.86 -13.47 -2.07
C SER A 10 -14.03 -12.09 -2.73
N THR A 11 -13.22 -11.11 -2.33
CA THR A 11 -13.13 -9.84 -3.05
C THR A 11 -12.21 -10.07 -4.27
N ASN A 12 -12.59 -9.57 -5.45
CA ASN A 12 -11.81 -9.70 -6.70
C ASN A 12 -10.49 -8.89 -6.67
N VAL A 13 -9.86 -8.76 -5.50
CA VAL A 13 -8.66 -7.96 -5.24
C VAL A 13 -7.45 -8.89 -5.33
N ASN A 14 -6.70 -8.80 -6.43
CA ASN A 14 -5.47 -9.56 -6.59
C ASN A 14 -4.33 -8.92 -5.79
N ILE A 15 -4.09 -9.42 -4.59
CA ILE A 15 -2.99 -8.95 -3.74
C ILE A 15 -1.65 -9.43 -4.31
N SER A 16 -0.75 -8.50 -4.57
CA SER A 16 0.58 -8.80 -5.08
C SER A 16 1.48 -9.40 -3.98
N SER A 17 2.52 -10.13 -4.38
CA SER A 17 3.50 -10.67 -3.42
C SER A 17 4.14 -9.55 -2.59
N LEU A 18 4.41 -8.40 -3.21
CA LEU A 18 4.95 -7.22 -2.53
C LEU A 18 4.00 -6.69 -1.46
N GLN A 19 2.71 -6.56 -1.78
CA GLN A 19 1.69 -6.07 -0.85
C GLN A 19 1.53 -7.03 0.35
N ALA A 20 1.53 -8.34 0.10
CA ALA A 20 1.47 -9.33 1.16
C ALA A 20 2.71 -9.29 2.08
N VAL A 21 3.91 -9.10 1.53
CA VAL A 21 5.15 -8.97 2.31
C VAL A 21 5.15 -7.69 3.14
N LEU A 22 4.73 -6.57 2.56
CA LEU A 22 4.66 -5.29 3.26
C LEU A 22 3.63 -5.29 4.38
N ALA A 23 2.45 -5.85 4.14
CA ALA A 23 1.45 -6.06 5.18
C ALA A 23 2.02 -6.90 6.34
N HIS A 24 2.80 -7.93 6.02
CA HIS A 24 3.41 -8.77 7.05
C HIS A 24 4.49 -8.02 7.86
N ILE A 25 5.37 -7.27 7.19
CA ILE A 25 6.41 -6.46 7.85
C ILE A 25 5.76 -5.37 8.72
N TRP A 26 4.74 -4.69 8.22
CA TRP A 26 4.05 -3.63 8.94
C TRP A 26 3.39 -4.16 10.22
N ARG A 27 2.60 -5.24 10.12
CA ARG A 27 1.99 -5.91 11.27
C ARG A 27 3.04 -6.39 12.28
N SER A 28 4.14 -6.97 11.80
CA SER A 28 5.21 -7.47 12.67
C SER A 28 5.93 -6.34 13.40
N THR A 29 6.18 -5.23 12.72
CA THR A 29 6.81 -4.03 13.28
C THR A 29 5.93 -3.42 14.35
N VAL A 30 4.63 -3.25 14.07
CA VAL A 30 3.66 -2.70 15.02
C VAL A 30 3.52 -3.58 16.25
N ARG A 31 3.44 -4.90 16.06
CA ARG A 31 3.41 -5.87 17.16
C ARG A 31 4.67 -5.80 18.04
N HIS A 32 5.84 -5.66 17.44
CA HIS A 32 7.10 -5.61 18.19
C HIS A 32 7.33 -4.26 18.87
N ARG A 33 6.82 -3.16 18.30
CA ARG A 33 6.98 -1.82 18.89
C ARG A 33 6.11 -1.58 20.12
N GLY A 34 5.11 -2.42 20.38
CA GLY A 34 4.25 -2.27 21.56
C GLY A 34 3.51 -0.92 21.56
N LEU A 35 3.13 -0.42 20.39
CA LEU A 35 2.43 0.85 20.24
C LEU A 35 1.06 0.80 20.92
N ASN A 36 0.56 1.96 21.34
CA ASN A 36 -0.79 2.06 21.90
C ASN A 36 -1.81 1.62 20.84
N LEU A 37 -2.84 0.89 21.27
CA LEU A 37 -3.87 0.36 20.37
C LEU A 37 -4.61 1.46 19.59
N GLU A 38 -4.71 2.66 20.16
CA GLU A 38 -5.36 3.83 19.56
C GLU A 38 -4.42 4.66 18.67
N GLU A 39 -3.12 4.33 18.62
CA GLU A 39 -2.14 5.08 17.84
C GLU A 39 -2.31 4.84 16.34
N GLU A 40 -2.21 5.90 15.54
CA GLU A 40 -2.21 5.78 14.08
C GLU A 40 -0.88 5.20 13.61
N THR A 41 -0.95 4.17 12.77
CA THR A 41 0.19 3.59 12.08
C THR A 41 -0.01 3.67 10.57
N HIS A 42 1.10 3.75 9.83
CA HIS A 42 1.06 3.88 8.39
C HIS A 42 2.11 3.01 7.70
N CYS A 43 1.78 2.56 6.49
CA CYS A 43 2.68 1.89 5.58
C CYS A 43 2.80 2.70 4.29
N SER A 44 3.99 3.25 4.04
CA SER A 44 4.28 4.02 2.84
C SER A 44 4.90 3.13 1.76
N LEU A 45 4.35 3.23 0.56
CA LEU A 45 4.69 2.40 -0.58
C LEU A 45 5.10 3.29 -1.76
N PRO A 46 6.39 3.30 -2.16
CA PRO A 46 6.78 4.04 -3.35
C PRO A 46 6.15 3.37 -4.58
N ALA A 47 5.21 4.04 -5.24
CA ALA A 47 4.66 3.60 -6.52
C ALA A 47 5.50 4.22 -7.65
N ASN A 48 6.15 3.38 -8.44
CA ASN A 48 6.90 3.84 -9.62
C ASN A 48 5.90 4.27 -10.70
N MET A 49 5.78 5.57 -10.94
CA MET A 49 4.82 6.14 -11.90
C MET A 49 5.35 6.16 -13.34
N ARG A 50 6.63 5.82 -13.57
CA ARG A 50 7.27 5.91 -14.89
C ARG A 50 6.54 5.12 -15.99
N HIS A 51 5.98 3.96 -15.64
CA HIS A 51 5.25 3.10 -16.59
C HIS A 51 3.73 3.35 -16.63
N ARG A 52 3.21 4.30 -15.85
CA ARG A 52 1.76 4.44 -15.59
C ARG A 52 1.16 5.78 -16.03
N LEU A 53 1.94 6.63 -16.70
CA LEU A 53 1.42 7.84 -17.35
C LEU A 53 0.91 7.51 -18.76
N ASN A 54 -0.20 8.15 -19.16
CA ASN A 54 -0.74 8.09 -20.53
C ASN A 54 -0.89 9.52 -21.09
N PRO A 55 -0.09 9.94 -22.09
CA PRO A 55 0.95 9.17 -22.75
C PRO A 55 2.15 8.90 -21.84
N ALA A 56 2.86 7.78 -22.07
CA ALA A 56 4.08 7.47 -21.34
C ALA A 56 5.07 8.63 -21.52
N LEU A 57 5.52 9.24 -20.41
CA LEU A 57 6.55 10.28 -20.46
C LEU A 57 7.80 9.67 -21.12
N GLY A 58 8.27 10.32 -22.19
CA GLY A 58 9.51 9.97 -22.85
C GLY A 58 10.67 9.95 -21.85
N GLU A 59 11.72 9.20 -22.18
CA GLU A 59 12.94 8.96 -21.36
C GLU A 59 13.67 10.23 -20.88
N GLU A 60 13.21 11.43 -21.27
CA GLU A 60 13.81 12.73 -21.03
C GLU A 60 13.37 13.43 -19.73
N CYS A 61 12.42 12.89 -18.96
CA CYS A 61 12.13 13.41 -17.61
C CYS A 61 13.17 12.93 -16.58
N PHE A 62 14.23 13.73 -16.37
CA PHE A 62 15.19 13.63 -15.26
C PHE A 62 14.56 14.00 -13.90
N GLY A 63 13.49 13.31 -13.50
CA GLY A 63 12.81 13.48 -12.22
C GLY A 63 12.35 12.15 -11.66
N ASN A 64 12.60 11.90 -10.38
CA ASN A 64 12.13 10.68 -9.74
C ASN A 64 10.61 10.76 -9.52
N LEU A 65 9.83 10.36 -10.52
CA LEU A 65 8.37 10.28 -10.47
C LEU A 65 7.93 9.02 -9.70
N SER A 66 8.02 9.10 -8.37
CA SER A 66 7.46 8.11 -7.46
C SER A 66 6.48 8.80 -6.51
N SER A 67 5.17 8.61 -6.74
CA SER A 67 4.17 8.97 -5.72
C SER A 67 4.13 7.87 -4.68
N ALA A 68 4.20 8.22 -3.40
CA ALA A 68 4.07 7.26 -2.32
C ALA A 68 2.58 7.08 -1.97
N GLY A 69 2.06 5.85 -2.12
CA GLY A 69 0.79 5.47 -1.52
C GLY A 69 0.96 5.31 -0.02
N ILE A 70 0.20 6.03 0.80
CA ILE A 70 0.26 5.92 2.26
C ILE A 70 -1.01 5.22 2.75
N ALA A 71 -0.88 3.96 3.16
CA ALA A 71 -1.94 3.24 3.85
C ALA A 71 -1.92 3.62 5.33
N LYS A 72 -3.06 4.01 5.90
CA LYS A 72 -3.19 4.48 7.29
C LYS A 72 -4.28 3.71 8.01
N THR A 73 -4.06 3.38 9.28
CA THR A 73 -5.04 2.72 10.16
C THR A 73 -4.56 2.81 11.61
N THR A 74 -5.39 2.43 12.58
CA THR A 74 -4.97 2.28 13.97
C THR A 74 -4.21 0.97 14.21
N VAL A 75 -3.37 0.96 15.24
CA VAL A 75 -2.65 -0.25 15.69
C VAL A 75 -3.62 -1.39 16.01
N TRP A 76 -4.74 -1.05 16.66
CA TRP A 76 -5.79 -2.02 16.98
C TRP A 76 -6.37 -2.68 15.73
N GLU A 77 -6.89 -1.89 14.78
CA GLU A 77 -7.48 -2.42 13.54
C GLU A 77 -6.49 -3.27 12.75
N LEU A 78 -5.22 -2.85 12.69
CA LEU A 78 -4.17 -3.57 11.97
C LEU A 78 -3.85 -4.94 12.59
N LEU A 79 -3.93 -5.05 13.90
CA LEU A 79 -3.66 -6.30 14.61
C LEU A 79 -4.89 -7.21 14.60
N ASP A 80 -6.09 -6.65 14.70
CA ASP A 80 -7.37 -7.36 14.75
C ASP A 80 -7.75 -8.03 13.42
N HIS A 81 -7.71 -7.30 12.30
CA HIS A 81 -8.28 -7.75 11.02
C HIS A 81 -7.41 -8.71 10.17
N GLY A 82 -6.31 -9.25 10.70
CA GLY A 82 -5.52 -10.26 9.98
C GLY A 82 -4.62 -9.72 8.87
N LEU A 83 -3.97 -10.63 8.11
CA LEU A 83 -2.94 -10.24 7.13
C LEU A 83 -3.58 -9.77 5.82
N GLY A 84 -4.66 -10.44 5.41
CA GLY A 84 -5.36 -10.12 4.17
C GLY A 84 -5.97 -8.73 4.18
N TRP A 85 -6.56 -8.31 5.30
CA TRP A 85 -7.09 -6.96 5.45
C TRP A 85 -6.01 -5.88 5.32
N ALA A 86 -4.88 -6.05 6.00
CA ALA A 86 -3.75 -5.11 5.90
C ALA A 86 -3.19 -5.03 4.46
N ALA A 87 -3.12 -6.17 3.77
CA ALA A 87 -2.67 -6.23 2.39
C ALA A 87 -3.68 -5.64 1.40
N MET A 88 -4.98 -5.77 1.68
CA MET A 88 -6.07 -5.14 0.93
C MET A 88 -6.08 -3.63 1.12
N LEU A 89 -5.87 -3.13 2.34
CA LEU A 89 -5.73 -1.69 2.62
C LEU A 89 -4.60 -1.08 1.78
N ILE A 90 -3.44 -1.75 1.78
CA ILE A 90 -2.32 -1.41 0.91
C ILE A 90 -2.71 -1.44 -0.59
N ASN A 91 -3.46 -2.46 -1.03
CA ASN A 91 -3.87 -2.58 -2.42
C ASN A 91 -4.82 -1.48 -2.86
N THR A 92 -5.80 -1.12 -2.04
CA THR A 92 -6.73 -0.03 -2.29
C THR A 92 -6.00 1.31 -2.37
N THR A 93 -5.04 1.58 -1.48
CA THR A 93 -4.22 2.79 -1.54
C THR A 93 -3.39 2.87 -2.82
N VAL A 94 -2.76 1.77 -3.25
CA VAL A 94 -2.01 1.76 -4.51
C VAL A 94 -2.95 1.94 -5.72
N SER A 95 -4.16 1.39 -5.66
CA SER A 95 -5.15 1.51 -6.73
C SER A 95 -5.75 2.91 -6.82
N SER A 96 -6.00 3.59 -5.69
CA SER A 96 -6.51 4.97 -5.67
C SER A 96 -5.49 5.99 -6.19
N HIS A 97 -4.19 5.77 -5.94
CA HIS A 97 -3.12 6.57 -6.56
C HIS A 97 -3.01 6.38 -8.08
N THR A 98 -3.69 5.38 -8.64
CA THR A 98 -3.75 5.16 -10.09
C THR A 98 -4.85 6.00 -10.75
N SER A 99 -5.84 6.52 -10.00
CA SER A 99 -7.01 7.22 -10.55
C SER A 99 -7.03 8.74 -10.37
N GLU A 100 -6.25 9.31 -9.44
CA GLU A 100 -6.26 10.77 -9.22
C GLU A 100 -4.87 11.43 -9.23
N LYS A 101 -4.74 12.36 -10.18
CA LYS A 101 -3.93 13.59 -10.15
C LYS A 101 -2.44 13.43 -9.92
N SER A 102 -1.74 13.15 -11.02
CA SER A 102 -0.40 13.72 -11.26
C SER A 102 -0.53 14.90 -12.24
N GLN A 103 -1.11 16.00 -11.77
CA GLN A 103 -0.86 17.31 -12.36
C GLN A 103 -0.06 18.11 -11.33
N SER A 104 0.91 18.88 -11.82
CA SER A 104 1.87 19.72 -11.10
C SER A 104 3.01 19.01 -10.35
N PHE A 105 4.05 18.65 -11.10
CA PHE A 105 5.42 19.07 -10.80
C PHE A 105 6.10 19.38 -12.14
N CYS A 106 5.76 20.55 -12.69
CA CYS A 106 6.65 21.33 -13.56
C CYS A 106 7.06 22.57 -12.76
#